data_AF-A0A960PT05-F1
#
_entry.id   AF-A0A960PT05-F1
#
_cell.length_a   1.000
_cell.length_b   1.000
_cell.length_c   1.000
_cell.angle_alpha   90.00
_cell.angle_beta   90.00
_cell.angle_gamma   90.00
#
_symmetry.space_group_name_H-M   'P 1'
#
loop_
_entity.id
_entity.type
_entity.pdbx_description
1 polymer ?
#
loop_
_entity_poly.entity_id
_entity_poly.type
_entity_poly.pdbx_seq_one_letter_code
_entity_poly.pdbx_strand_id
1 'polypeptide(L)'
;YEDFWPGPDQEPVGEVDGVVVYAPEYLRTQYPGDDGVTLDVADELGESLSVETELGVRLILRGRDFDSSTEPQACEVPATRIDRGVVGQLPEALRGLRMR
;
A
#
# COMPACT_ATOMS: atom_id res chain seq x y z
N TYR A 1 4.00 12.86 -12.03
CA TYR A 1 4.02 11.90 -10.91
C TYR A 1 5.45 11.43 -10.77
N GLU A 2 5.92 11.33 -9.53
CA GLU A 2 7.32 11.47 -9.09
C GLU A 2 8.36 10.68 -9.89
N ASP A 3 9.59 11.19 -9.95
CA ASP A 3 10.75 10.49 -10.52
C ASP A 3 11.06 9.24 -9.68
N PHE A 4 10.27 8.17 -9.88
CA PHE A 4 10.37 6.94 -9.12
C PHE A 4 11.74 6.30 -9.33
N TRP A 5 12.49 6.17 -8.24
CA TRP A 5 13.78 5.49 -8.24
C TRP A 5 13.66 4.18 -7.45
N PRO A 6 13.91 3.01 -8.07
CA PRO A 6 13.84 1.75 -7.37
C PRO A 6 14.87 1.72 -6.23
N GLY A 7 14.41 1.29 -5.05
CA GLY A 7 15.25 0.98 -3.90
C GLY A 7 16.20 -0.20 -4.16
N PRO A 8 17.16 -0.43 -3.25
CA PRO A 8 18.25 -1.40 -3.45
C PRO A 8 17.81 -2.87 -3.55
N ASP A 9 16.62 -3.21 -3.05
CA ASP A 9 16.04 -4.57 -3.03
C ASP A 9 14.93 -4.77 -4.06
N GLN A 10 14.70 -3.79 -4.92
CA GLN A 10 13.67 -3.79 -5.95
C GLN A 10 14.20 -4.46 -7.23
N GLU A 11 13.42 -5.36 -7.81
CA GLU A 11 13.67 -5.91 -9.15
C GLU A 11 12.42 -5.83 -10.03
N PRO A 12 12.56 -5.78 -11.36
CA PRO A 12 11.43 -5.77 -12.28
C PRO A 12 10.64 -7.08 -12.18
N VAL A 13 9.32 -6.97 -12.08
CA VAL A 13 8.38 -8.11 -12.03
C VAL A 13 7.44 -8.16 -13.23
N GLY A 14 7.41 -7.10 -14.04
CA GLY A 14 6.57 -7.03 -15.23
C GLY A 14 6.58 -5.65 -15.87
N GLU A 15 5.78 -5.50 -16.93
CA GLU A 15 5.59 -4.24 -17.65
C GLU A 15 4.10 -4.04 -17.92
N VAL A 16 3.60 -2.83 -17.67
CA VAL A 16 2.23 -2.42 -17.97
C VAL A 16 2.29 -1.15 -18.82
N ASP A 17 1.79 -1.22 -20.06
CA ASP A 17 1.74 -0.07 -20.98
C ASP A 17 3.10 0.67 -21.15
N GLY A 18 4.20 -0.07 -21.27
CA GLY A 18 5.55 0.51 -21.39
C GLY A 18 6.18 0.94 -20.07
N VAL A 19 5.49 0.79 -18.93
CA VAL A 19 5.99 1.12 -17.60
C VAL A 19 6.41 -0.14 -16.87
N VAL A 20 7.70 -0.20 -16.50
CA VAL A 20 8.25 -1.32 -15.73
C VAL A 20 7.73 -1.27 -14.28
N VAL A 21 7.19 -2.38 -13.81
CA VAL A 21 6.73 -2.56 -12.43
C VAL A 21 7.87 -3.18 -11.62
N TYR A 22 8.21 -2.56 -10.50
CA TYR A 22 9.23 -3.03 -9.57
C TYR A 22 8.59 -3.55 -8.29
N ALA A 23 9.16 -4.62 -7.72
CA ALA A 23 8.75 -5.13 -6.42
C ALA A 23 9.96 -5.49 -5.53
N PRO A 24 9.88 -5.24 -4.21
CA PRO A 24 10.88 -5.67 -3.24
C PRO A 24 10.83 -7.18 -3.04
N GLU A 25 11.91 -7.75 -2.51
CA GLU A 25 12.08 -9.21 -2.31
C GLU A 25 10.86 -9.94 -1.76
N TYR A 26 10.22 -9.40 -0.72
CA TYR A 26 9.08 -10.04 -0.06
C TYR A 26 7.79 -10.08 -0.92
N LEU A 27 7.67 -9.23 -1.94
CA LEU A 27 6.55 -9.21 -2.88
C LEU A 27 6.85 -9.95 -4.18
N ARG A 28 8.12 -10.04 -4.60
CA ARG A 28 8.50 -10.72 -5.87
C ARG A 28 8.01 -12.16 -5.96
N THR A 29 7.94 -12.87 -4.84
CA THR A 29 7.42 -14.24 -4.76
C THR A 29 5.96 -14.37 -5.20
N GLN A 30 5.21 -13.27 -5.17
CA GLN A 30 3.80 -13.21 -5.59
C GLN A 30 3.64 -12.98 -7.10
N TYR A 31 4.74 -12.66 -7.79
CA TYR A 31 4.79 -12.41 -9.24
C TYR A 31 5.88 -13.27 -9.91
N PRO A 32 5.77 -14.61 -9.88
CA PRO A 32 6.79 -15.47 -10.46
C PRO A 32 6.73 -15.46 -11.99
N GLY A 33 7.81 -14.98 -12.63
CA GLY A 33 8.13 -15.24 -14.04
C GLY A 33 7.42 -14.37 -15.08
N ASP A 34 7.54 -14.78 -16.35
CA ASP A 34 7.16 -14.02 -17.56
C ASP A 34 5.64 -13.80 -17.74
N ASP A 35 4.80 -14.35 -16.85
CA ASP A 35 3.34 -14.16 -16.89
C ASP A 35 2.94 -12.69 -16.60
N GLY A 36 3.87 -11.91 -16.03
CA GLY A 36 3.76 -10.47 -15.92
C GLY A 36 2.76 -9.99 -14.87
N VAL A 37 2.54 -8.69 -14.89
CA VAL A 37 1.65 -7.97 -13.98
C VAL A 37 0.56 -7.32 -14.80
N THR A 38 -0.69 -7.43 -14.37
CA THR A 38 -1.82 -6.72 -14.97
C THR A 38 -2.34 -5.67 -14.00
N LEU A 39 -2.70 -4.50 -14.53
CA LEU A 39 -3.34 -3.42 -13.78
C LEU A 39 -4.76 -3.24 -14.29
N ASP A 40 -5.74 -3.59 -13.47
CA ASP A 40 -7.15 -3.32 -13.73
C ASP A 40 -7.58 -2.01 -13.08
N VAL A 41 -8.57 -1.35 -13.68
CA VAL A 41 -9.16 -0.12 -13.19
C VAL A 41 -10.66 -0.36 -12.94
N ALA A 42 -11.09 -0.17 -11.70
CA ALA A 42 -12.49 -0.24 -11.30
C ALA A 42 -13.03 1.16 -10.98
N ASP A 43 -14.28 1.43 -11.37
CA ASP A 43 -14.97 2.71 -11.10
C ASP A 43 -15.55 2.69 -9.67
N GLU A 44 -14.65 2.73 -8.70
CA GLU A 44 -14.91 2.67 -7.26
C GLU A 44 -14.01 3.69 -6.55
N LEU A 45 -14.43 4.22 -5.40
CA LEU A 45 -13.57 5.10 -4.60
C LEU A 45 -12.42 4.30 -3.98
N GLY A 46 -11.19 4.61 -4.38
CA GLY A 46 -9.98 4.04 -3.78
C GLY A 46 -9.71 4.51 -2.33
N GLU A 47 -8.62 4.03 -1.75
CA GLU A 47 -8.29 4.34 -0.35
C GLU A 47 -7.98 5.83 -0.15
N SER A 48 -8.29 6.34 1.06
CA SER A 48 -8.11 7.76 1.38
C SER A 48 -6.65 8.20 1.22
N LEU A 49 -6.42 9.37 0.60
CA LEU A 49 -5.10 9.95 0.32
C LEU A 49 -4.24 9.17 -0.69
N SER A 50 -4.83 8.34 -1.54
CA SER A 50 -4.13 7.69 -2.65
C SER A 50 -4.34 8.44 -3.98
N VAL A 51 -3.50 8.13 -4.99
CA VAL A 51 -3.71 8.56 -6.39
C VAL A 51 -5.06 8.11 -6.94
N GLU A 52 -5.58 7.00 -6.43
CA GLU A 52 -6.87 6.44 -6.82
C GLU A 52 -8.02 7.36 -6.41
N THR A 53 -7.92 8.00 -5.23
CA THR A 53 -8.89 9.03 -4.80
C THR A 53 -8.88 10.24 -5.74
N GLU A 54 -7.71 10.67 -6.23
CA GLU A 54 -7.60 11.79 -7.18
C GLU A 54 -8.21 11.44 -8.55
N LEU A 55 -8.01 10.21 -8.99
CA LEU A 55 -8.52 9.71 -10.27
C LEU A 55 -9.98 9.25 -10.20
N GLY A 56 -10.55 9.12 -9.00
CA GLY A 56 -11.92 8.63 -8.79
C GLY A 56 -12.11 7.17 -9.20
N VAL A 57 -11.04 6.37 -9.14
CA VAL A 57 -11.03 4.95 -9.52
C VAL A 57 -10.40 4.13 -8.40
N ARG A 58 -10.38 2.81 -8.56
CA ARG A 58 -9.59 1.86 -7.78
C ARG A 58 -8.67 1.09 -8.71
N LEU A 59 -7.40 1.00 -8.36
CA LEU A 59 -6.38 0.28 -9.12
C LEU A 59 -6.19 -1.11 -8.52
N ILE A 60 -6.28 -2.14 -9.35
CA ILE A 60 -6.19 -3.53 -8.90
C ILE A 60 -5.00 -4.18 -9.60
N LEU A 61 -4.03 -4.61 -8.81
CA LEU A 61 -2.86 -5.33 -9.29
C LEU A 61 -3.15 -6.83 -9.28
N ARG A 62 -2.90 -7.49 -10.42
CA ARG A 62 -3.07 -8.94 -10.58
C ARG A 62 -1.77 -9.57 -11.03
N GLY A 63 -1.42 -10.66 -10.36
CA GLY A 63 -0.41 -11.62 -10.79
C GLY A 63 -1.06 -12.99 -11.03
N ARG A 64 -0.25 -13.99 -11.41
CA ARG A 64 -0.72 -15.35 -11.67
C ARG A 64 -1.49 -15.97 -10.49
N ASP A 65 -0.95 -15.81 -9.29
CA ASP A 65 -1.49 -16.36 -8.04
C ASP A 65 -1.77 -15.24 -7.00
N PHE A 66 -1.79 -13.98 -7.44
CA PHE A 66 -1.98 -12.80 -6.60
C PHE A 66 -3.08 -11.90 -7.13
N ASP A 67 -3.90 -11.36 -6.24
CA ASP A 67 -5.00 -10.45 -6.56
C ASP A 67 -5.21 -9.43 -5.43
N SER A 68 -5.05 -8.14 -5.74
CA SER A 68 -5.27 -7.05 -4.78
C SER A 68 -6.72 -6.53 -4.72
N SER A 69 -7.67 -7.20 -5.39
CA SER A 69 -9.08 -6.77 -5.43
C SER A 69 -9.85 -7.00 -4.12
N THR A 70 -9.33 -7.82 -3.20
CA THR A 70 -9.96 -8.06 -1.90
C THR A 70 -9.37 -7.13 -0.82
N GLU A 71 -10.24 -6.41 -0.10
CA GLU A 71 -9.91 -5.35 0.88
C GLU A 71 -9.13 -5.85 2.13
N PRO A 72 -8.68 -4.90 2.98
CA PRO A 72 -7.28 -4.57 3.17
C PRO A 72 -6.52 -5.68 3.91
N GLN A 73 -5.25 -5.87 3.56
CA GLN A 73 -4.33 -6.61 4.42
C GLN A 73 -4.28 -5.86 5.76
N ALA A 74 -4.89 -6.45 6.78
CA ALA A 74 -4.86 -5.88 8.11
C ALA A 74 -3.39 -5.69 8.50
N CYS A 75 -3.00 -4.45 8.81
CA CYS A 75 -1.72 -4.21 9.45
C CYS A 75 -1.71 -5.03 10.74
N GLU A 76 -0.89 -6.07 10.80
CA GLU A 76 -0.68 -6.82 12.02
C GLU A 76 0.00 -5.87 13.00
N VAL A 77 -0.79 -5.29 13.91
CA VAL A 77 -0.25 -4.46 14.97
C VAL A 77 0.53 -5.40 15.88
N PRO A 78 1.86 -5.27 16.02
CA PRO A 78 2.60 -6.13 16.91
C PRO A 78 2.00 -6.01 18.31
N ALA A 79 1.62 -7.14 18.91
CA ALA A 79 1.07 -7.18 20.27
C ALA A 79 2.06 -6.61 21.30
N THR A 80 3.35 -6.56 20.93
CA THR A 80 4.40 -5.94 21.73
C THR A 80 4.26 -4.42 21.68
N ARG A 81 3.72 -3.87 22.77
CA ARG A 81 3.72 -2.43 23.01
C ARG A 81 5.18 -1.94 23.10
N ILE A 82 5.62 -1.18 22.09
CA ILE A 82 6.91 -0.48 22.17
C ILE A 82 6.73 0.66 23.18
N ASP A 83 7.19 0.45 24.40
CA ASP A 83 7.31 1.53 25.38
C ASP A 83 8.46 2.45 24.96
N ARG A 84 8.11 3.59 24.35
CA ARG A 84 9.09 4.62 23.97
C ARG A 84 9.48 5.54 25.13
N GLY A 85 9.01 5.26 26.36
CA GLY A 85 9.29 6.08 27.54
C GLY A 85 8.66 7.47 27.50
N VAL A 86 7.69 7.69 26.60
CA VAL A 86 7.03 9.00 26.45
C VAL A 86 6.03 9.17 27.58
N VAL A 87 6.46 9.86 28.64
CA VAL A 87 5.60 10.28 29.75
C VAL A 87 5.02 11.65 29.43
N GLY A 88 3.98 11.69 28.61
CA GLY A 88 3.21 12.91 28.31
C GLY A 88 1.91 12.94 29.10
N GLN A 89 1.68 13.97 29.91
CA GLN A 89 0.33 14.23 30.43
C GLN A 89 -0.49 14.93 29.36
N LEU A 90 -1.74 14.51 29.17
CA LEU A 90 -2.67 15.21 28.28
C LEU A 90 -2.78 16.69 28.72
N PRO A 91 -2.55 17.66 27.83
CA PRO A 91 -2.71 19.07 28.16
C PRO A 91 -4.12 19.36 28.68
N GLU A 92 -4.24 20.29 29.64
CA GLU A 92 -5.50 20.59 30.32
C GLU A 92 -6.64 20.91 29.34
N ALA A 93 -6.34 21.65 28.27
CA ALA A 93 -7.30 22.01 27.23
C ALA A 93 -7.94 20.81 26.49
N LEU A 94 -7.30 19.64 26.53
CA LEU A 94 -7.77 18.43 25.86
C LEU A 94 -8.44 17.43 26.83
N ARG A 95 -8.37 17.68 28.14
CA ARG A 95 -8.95 16.79 29.15
C ARG A 95 -10.47 16.93 29.15
N GLY A 96 -11.16 15.97 28.55
CA GLY A 96 -12.63 15.91 28.49
C GLY A 96 -13.21 16.07 27.10
N LEU A 97 -12.38 16.22 26.06
CA LEU A 97 -12.87 16.22 24.69
C LEU A 97 -13.42 14.82 24.33
N ARG A 98 -14.72 14.74 24.05
CA ARG A 98 -15.35 13.54 23.51
C ARG A 98 -15.55 13.76 22.02
N MET A 99 -14.75 13.08 21.21
CA MET A 99 -15.02 12.97 19.78
C MET A 99 -16.29 12.11 19.62
N ARG A 100 -17.29 12.67 18.94
CA ARG A 100 -18.55 12.00 18.61
C ARG A 100 -18.49 11.48 17.19
#